data_AF-A0A662DQB6-F1
#
_entry.id   AF-A0A662DQB6-F1
#
_cell.length_a   1.000
_cell.length_b   1.000
_cell.length_c   1.000
_cell.angle_alpha   90.00
_cell.angle_beta   90.00
_cell.angle_gamma   90.00
#
_symmetry.space_group_name_H-M   'P 1'
#
loop_
_entity.id
_entity.type
_entity.pdbx_description
1 polymer ?
#
loop_
_entity_poly.entity_id
_entity_poly.type
_entity_poly.pdbx_seq_one_letter_code
_entity_poly.pdbx_strand_id
1 'polypeptide(L)'
;MRIVRLILLGSLAVGLVAGAALAGSHDDPIVVIDVGDPMDQRSIDYVVDVVQSERAHLYILKIDSPGVSSGDISALYEAIVESPAPVISWIGPYPAVAYGGAAFLASYADIRAAAPGSMIGYLDPAVQRGNLQHSIVGPVNDPDLFRAEQVTLADSAVAVTVEDPVVLGFVDRVDPALGQLIASLDGTTVSRGSEVWEISTAGSEVVDGQSVIVSTRTVKFMKPGLVDRFLRLGARPETAFLFLLIGAAFAVFEFYAAGRGLMAAVASMSLLVAGYGLATLPIWWPALIMILVGLGIVVWGFAQNRVDWRAVVGVALLLAAGLMFTTTRPAYPPAAWMVMLAVAASVVFIWYSLTTVVRGRFATPTFGREGMLGKRCLAVSDLDPEGVVMVDGARWRATVNRGIVVGAGGGVDIVGITGLVLEVDPVATAGREEIL
;
A
#
# COMPACT_ATOMS: atom_id res chain seq x y z
N MET A 1 -47.07 60.58 11.95
CA MET A 1 -46.27 59.83 10.94
C MET A 1 -44.77 60.15 10.93
N ARG A 2 -44.24 61.09 11.74
CA ARG A 2 -42.79 61.39 11.79
C ARG A 2 -41.98 60.52 12.77
N ILE A 3 -42.60 60.03 13.84
CA ILE A 3 -41.91 59.26 14.89
C ILE A 3 -41.64 57.81 14.48
N VAL A 4 -42.56 57.18 13.72
CA VAL A 4 -42.40 55.80 13.24
C VAL A 4 -41.28 55.68 12.17
N ARG A 5 -41.02 56.74 11.41
CA ARG A 5 -39.93 56.77 10.41
C ARG A 5 -38.54 56.87 11.03
N LEU A 6 -38.40 57.49 12.19
CA LEU A 6 -37.13 57.62 12.91
C LEU A 6 -36.70 56.31 13.59
N ILE A 7 -37.67 55.50 14.05
CA ILE A 7 -37.40 54.19 14.65
C ILE A 7 -36.97 53.17 13.57
N LEU A 8 -37.57 53.23 12.37
CA LEU A 8 -37.20 52.37 11.24
C LEU A 8 -35.82 52.69 10.62
N LEU A 9 -35.39 53.96 10.67
CA LEU A 9 -34.04 54.37 10.25
C LEU A 9 -32.98 54.05 11.30
N GLY A 10 -33.33 54.06 12.60
CA GLY A 10 -32.46 53.59 13.67
C GLY A 10 -32.20 52.08 13.64
N SER A 11 -33.20 51.28 13.27
CA SER A 11 -33.03 49.82 13.13
C SER A 11 -32.27 49.40 11.87
N LEU A 12 -32.23 50.24 10.82
CA LEU A 12 -31.46 49.95 9.61
C LEU A 12 -29.98 50.34 9.74
N ALA A 13 -29.65 51.32 10.59
CA ALA A 13 -28.27 51.72 10.86
C ALA A 13 -27.54 50.79 11.84
N VAL A 14 -28.27 50.10 12.72
CA VAL A 14 -27.69 49.09 13.64
C VAL A 14 -27.46 47.74 12.94
N GLY A 15 -28.10 47.50 11.80
CA GLY A 15 -27.90 46.29 10.99
C GLY A 15 -26.66 46.28 10.10
N LEU A 16 -25.95 47.41 9.95
CA LEU A 16 -24.85 47.56 8.98
C LEU A 16 -23.43 47.57 9.61
N VAL A 17 -23.31 47.36 10.92
CA VAL A 17 -22.00 47.26 11.61
C VAL A 17 -21.70 45.83 12.09
N ALA A 18 -22.62 44.88 11.91
CA ALA A 18 -22.38 43.46 12.23
C ALA A 18 -21.61 42.69 11.12
N GLY A 19 -21.03 43.40 10.15
CA GLY A 19 -20.26 42.84 9.05
C GLY A 19 -18.78 43.20 9.13
N ALA A 20 -18.13 42.94 10.26
CA ALA A 20 -16.66 43.01 10.40
C ALA A 20 -16.21 42.40 11.74
N ALA A 21 -16.53 41.14 11.99
CA ALA A 21 -15.86 40.31 12.99
C ALA A 21 -16.30 38.86 12.82
N LEU A 22 -15.86 38.21 11.74
CA LEU A 22 -15.48 36.80 11.83
C LEU A 22 -14.10 36.74 12.50
N ALA A 23 -13.99 37.35 13.69
CA ALA A 23 -12.91 37.02 14.59
C ALA A 23 -13.20 35.58 15.02
N GLY A 24 -12.29 34.67 14.71
CA GLY A 24 -12.36 33.27 15.10
C GLY A 24 -12.84 33.17 16.54
N SER A 25 -13.76 32.25 16.80
CA SER A 25 -14.22 32.06 18.17
C SER A 25 -12.98 31.75 19.02
N HIS A 26 -12.96 32.22 20.26
CA HIS A 26 -11.83 31.97 21.18
C HIS A 26 -11.56 30.46 21.41
N ASP A 27 -12.40 29.58 20.84
CA ASP A 27 -12.42 28.13 20.98
C ASP A 27 -12.07 27.37 19.69
N ASP A 28 -11.87 28.04 18.55
CA ASP A 28 -11.49 27.36 17.29
C ASP A 28 -10.14 26.63 17.47
N PRO A 29 -10.02 25.36 17.04
CA PRO A 29 -8.84 24.53 17.31
C PRO A 29 -7.66 24.85 16.38
N ILE A 30 -6.48 24.39 16.76
CA ILE A 30 -5.33 24.27 15.87
C ILE A 30 -5.49 22.95 15.10
N VAL A 31 -5.66 23.01 13.78
CA VAL A 31 -5.88 21.81 12.96
C VAL A 31 -4.58 21.40 12.29
N VAL A 32 -4.08 20.22 12.63
CA VAL A 32 -2.83 19.66 12.07
C VAL A 32 -3.19 18.62 11.02
N ILE A 33 -2.72 18.83 9.79
CA ILE A 33 -2.98 17.96 8.64
C ILE A 33 -1.67 17.26 8.24
N ASP A 34 -1.65 15.93 8.29
CA ASP A 34 -0.51 15.14 7.83
C ASP A 34 -0.48 15.12 6.28
N VAL A 35 0.57 15.69 5.70
CA VAL A 35 0.90 15.67 4.27
C VAL A 35 2.13 14.79 4.08
N GLY A 36 1.90 13.48 4.10
CA GLY A 36 2.95 12.47 4.00
C GLY A 36 2.87 11.66 2.72
N ASP A 37 3.93 10.89 2.45
CA ASP A 37 4.02 9.98 1.29
C ASP A 37 3.99 10.71 -0.07
N PRO A 38 4.24 10.03 -1.20
CA PRO A 38 3.94 10.61 -2.50
C PRO A 38 2.44 10.98 -2.58
N MET A 39 2.15 12.24 -2.91
CA MET A 39 0.79 12.75 -2.93
C MET A 39 0.05 12.27 -4.19
N ASP A 40 -1.04 11.54 -3.99
CA ASP A 40 -2.00 11.20 -5.04
C ASP A 40 -3.25 12.08 -4.96
N GLN A 41 -4.14 11.98 -5.96
CA GLN A 41 -5.39 12.74 -6.00
C GLN A 41 -6.21 12.60 -4.71
N ARG A 42 -6.27 11.40 -4.13
CA ARG A 42 -7.05 11.15 -2.91
C ARG A 42 -6.46 11.86 -1.69
N SER A 43 -5.13 11.93 -1.58
CA SER A 43 -4.46 12.71 -0.55
C SER A 43 -4.66 14.22 -0.74
N ILE A 44 -4.64 14.68 -2.00
CA ILE A 44 -4.91 16.08 -2.36
C ILE A 44 -6.34 16.46 -1.96
N ASP A 45 -7.33 15.69 -2.42
CA ASP A 45 -8.75 15.90 -2.11
C ASP A 45 -8.99 15.90 -0.60
N TYR A 46 -8.35 14.98 0.14
CA TYR A 46 -8.44 14.94 1.60
C TYR A 46 -7.96 16.23 2.26
N VAL A 47 -6.82 16.79 1.84
CA VAL A 47 -6.31 18.03 2.44
C VAL A 47 -7.22 19.20 2.08
N VAL A 48 -7.68 19.28 0.83
CA VAL A 48 -8.65 20.31 0.37
C VAL A 48 -9.93 20.25 1.20
N ASP A 49 -10.52 19.06 1.36
CA ASP A 49 -11.74 18.84 2.14
C ASP A 49 -11.55 19.29 3.58
N VAL A 50 -10.41 18.99 4.21
CA VAL A 50 -10.13 19.40 5.59
C VAL A 50 -10.02 20.93 5.71
N VAL A 51 -9.28 21.58 4.81
CA VAL A 51 -9.10 23.05 4.83
C VAL A 51 -10.43 23.79 4.61
N GLN A 52 -11.33 23.22 3.80
CA GLN A 52 -12.61 23.85 3.47
C GLN A 52 -13.74 23.54 4.46
N SER A 53 -13.75 22.35 5.07
CA SER A 53 -14.87 21.89 5.90
C SER A 53 -14.67 22.07 7.41
N GLU A 54 -13.43 22.09 7.88
CA GLU A 54 -13.12 22.28 9.29
C GLU A 54 -13.07 23.78 9.62
N ARG A 55 -13.41 24.12 10.87
CA ARG A 55 -13.15 25.47 11.39
C ARG A 55 -11.87 25.39 12.21
N ALA A 56 -10.94 26.29 11.94
CA ALA A 56 -9.65 26.32 12.60
C ALA A 56 -9.27 27.75 12.97
N HIS A 57 -8.57 27.90 14.10
CA HIS A 57 -7.85 29.13 14.41
C HIS A 57 -6.64 29.29 13.48
N LEU A 58 -5.98 28.17 13.17
CA LEU A 58 -4.98 28.05 12.12
C LEU A 58 -4.85 26.59 11.67
N TYR A 59 -4.36 26.40 10.45
CA TYR A 59 -4.00 25.10 9.90
C TYR A 59 -2.49 24.91 9.93
N ILE A 60 -2.02 23.74 10.34
CA ILE A 60 -0.61 23.34 10.20
C ILE A 60 -0.55 22.17 9.21
N LEU A 61 0.07 22.41 8.06
CA LEU A 61 0.43 21.38 7.09
C LEU A 61 1.75 20.74 7.54
N LYS A 62 1.68 19.55 8.11
CA LYS A 62 2.86 18.77 8.49
C LYS A 62 3.35 17.99 7.27
N ILE A 63 4.42 18.48 6.64
CA ILE A 63 4.92 18.00 5.35
C ILE A 63 6.07 17.01 5.55
N ASP A 64 5.91 15.82 5.01
CA ASP A 64 6.95 14.79 4.81
C ASP A 64 6.64 14.02 3.52
N SER A 65 6.86 14.68 2.38
CA SER A 65 6.46 14.17 1.09
C SER A 65 7.56 14.35 0.05
N PRO A 66 7.92 13.28 -0.68
CA PRO A 66 8.88 13.36 -1.76
C PRO A 66 8.25 13.86 -3.08
N GLY A 67 7.03 14.41 -3.02
CA GLY A 67 6.38 15.07 -4.14
C GLY A 67 5.03 14.46 -4.51
N VAL A 68 4.51 14.88 -5.66
CA VAL A 68 3.19 14.46 -6.16
C VAL A 68 3.39 13.29 -7.11
N SER A 69 2.69 12.18 -6.89
CA SER A 69 2.77 11.02 -7.77
C SER A 69 1.70 11.05 -8.87
N SER A 70 0.53 11.62 -8.57
CA SER A 70 -0.60 11.73 -9.50
C SER A 70 -1.63 12.75 -9.04
N GLY A 71 -2.48 13.18 -9.96
CA GLY A 71 -3.57 14.10 -9.67
C GLY A 71 -3.21 15.56 -9.95
N ASP A 72 -4.14 16.44 -9.58
CA ASP A 72 -4.07 17.89 -9.79
C ASP A 72 -3.84 18.61 -8.45
N ILE A 73 -2.60 19.03 -8.22
CA ILE A 73 -2.23 19.78 -7.00
C ILE A 73 -2.68 21.25 -7.05
N SER A 74 -3.11 21.77 -8.21
CA SER A 74 -3.54 23.17 -8.35
C SER A 74 -4.69 23.50 -7.40
N ALA A 75 -5.67 22.60 -7.31
CA ALA A 75 -6.82 22.74 -6.41
C ALA A 75 -6.40 22.85 -4.94
N LEU A 76 -5.31 22.18 -4.55
CA LEU A 76 -4.78 22.28 -3.20
C LEU A 76 -4.07 23.62 -2.95
N TYR A 77 -3.31 24.12 -3.92
CA TYR A 77 -2.72 25.45 -3.81
C TYR A 77 -3.80 26.53 -3.69
N GLU A 78 -4.83 26.46 -4.54
CA GLU A 78 -5.99 27.36 -4.48
C GLU A 78 -6.70 27.29 -3.12
N ALA A 79 -6.97 26.08 -2.62
CA ALA A 79 -7.61 25.90 -1.31
C ALA A 79 -6.79 26.48 -0.15
N ILE A 80 -5.46 26.47 -0.23
CA ILE A 80 -4.58 27.09 0.78
C ILE A 80 -4.63 28.61 0.70
N VAL A 81 -4.54 29.17 -0.51
CA VAL A 81 -4.57 30.62 -0.74
C VAL A 81 -5.93 31.21 -0.34
N GLU A 82 -7.02 30.49 -0.59
CA GLU A 82 -8.39 30.88 -0.26
C GLU A 82 -8.81 30.43 1.16
N SER A 83 -7.89 29.85 1.95
CA SER A 83 -8.21 29.33 3.28
C SER A 83 -8.81 30.41 4.20
N PRO A 84 -9.88 30.12 4.96
CA PRO A 84 -10.53 31.08 5.87
C PRO A 84 -9.72 31.38 7.14
N ALA A 85 -8.62 30.67 7.37
CA ALA A 85 -7.71 30.85 8.51
C ALA A 85 -6.25 30.76 8.05
N PRO A 86 -5.29 31.30 8.84
CA PRO A 86 -3.87 31.18 8.54
C PRO A 86 -3.42 29.73 8.35
N VAL A 87 -2.60 29.49 7.33
CA VAL A 87 -2.01 28.21 6.99
C VAL A 87 -0.50 28.28 7.24
N ILE A 88 0.00 27.38 8.07
CA ILE A 88 1.42 27.25 8.40
C ILE A 88 1.90 25.96 7.75
N SER A 89 2.98 26.00 6.98
CA SER A 89 3.68 24.79 6.54
C SER A 89 4.77 24.44 7.53
N TRP A 90 4.91 23.15 7.86
CA TRP A 90 6.00 22.64 8.70
C TRP A 90 6.60 21.38 8.09
N ILE A 91 7.82 21.50 7.56
CA ILE A 91 8.56 20.35 7.00
C ILE A 91 9.24 19.60 8.14
N GLY A 92 8.62 18.52 8.63
CA GLY A 92 9.08 17.85 9.83
C GLY A 92 8.20 16.69 10.31
N PRO A 93 8.67 15.94 11.32
CA PRO A 93 9.98 16.07 12.00
C PRO A 93 11.13 15.48 11.18
N TYR A 94 12.39 15.75 11.56
CA TYR A 94 13.56 15.09 10.97
C TYR A 94 13.39 13.55 10.95
N PRO A 95 13.70 12.86 9.84
CA PRO A 95 14.36 13.32 8.61
C PRO A 95 13.40 13.67 7.46
N ALA A 96 12.35 14.47 7.72
CA ALA A 96 11.33 14.80 6.73
C ALA A 96 11.89 15.50 5.47
N VAL A 97 11.16 15.29 4.37
CA VAL A 97 11.49 15.89 3.08
C VAL A 97 10.31 16.64 2.49
N ALA A 98 10.58 17.67 1.69
CA ALA A 98 9.61 18.34 0.85
C ALA A 98 10.18 18.50 -0.56
N TYR A 99 9.71 17.69 -1.51
CA TYR A 99 10.22 17.71 -2.88
C TYR A 99 9.16 18.08 -3.92
N GLY A 100 9.58 18.66 -5.04
CA GLY A 100 8.71 19.03 -6.16
C GLY A 100 7.45 19.76 -5.71
N GLY A 101 6.27 19.23 -6.04
CA GLY A 101 4.99 19.82 -5.66
C GLY A 101 4.79 20.02 -4.15
N ALA A 102 5.37 19.17 -3.29
CA ALA A 102 5.29 19.37 -1.84
C ALA A 102 6.19 20.53 -1.37
N ALA A 103 7.32 20.77 -2.03
CA ALA A 103 8.15 21.95 -1.78
C ALA A 103 7.43 23.24 -2.18
N PHE A 104 6.77 23.23 -3.35
CA PHE A 104 5.94 24.36 -3.78
C PHE A 104 4.74 24.57 -2.86
N LEU A 105 4.08 23.50 -2.42
CA LEU A 105 2.99 23.58 -1.44
C LEU A 105 3.40 24.37 -0.19
N ALA A 106 4.59 24.09 0.34
CA ALA A 106 5.11 24.79 1.51
C ALA A 106 5.20 26.31 1.26
N SER A 107 5.52 26.74 0.03
CA SER A 107 5.65 28.14 -0.34
C SER A 107 4.33 28.93 -0.44
N TYR A 108 3.18 28.25 -0.51
CA TYR A 108 1.85 28.87 -0.51
C TYR A 108 1.31 29.13 0.90
N ALA A 109 1.98 28.65 1.94
CA ALA A 109 1.60 28.90 3.34
C ALA A 109 1.92 30.34 3.75
N ASP A 110 1.17 30.85 4.74
CA ASP A 110 1.38 32.18 5.31
C ASP A 110 2.64 32.26 6.18
N ILE A 111 3.00 31.15 6.86
CA ILE A 111 4.26 31.00 7.60
C ILE A 111 4.88 29.66 7.23
N ARG A 112 6.18 29.68 6.91
CA ARG A 112 6.91 28.50 6.44
C ARG A 112 7.94 28.09 7.47
N ALA A 113 7.69 26.96 8.11
CA ALA A 113 8.54 26.41 9.15
C ALA A 113 9.16 25.08 8.72
N ALA A 114 10.27 24.71 9.31
CA ALA A 114 10.88 23.40 9.13
C ALA A 114 11.56 22.90 10.40
N ALA A 115 11.67 21.57 10.55
CA ALA A 115 12.54 20.97 11.55
C ALA A 115 14.00 20.99 11.08
N PRO A 116 14.98 21.16 11.98
CA PRO A 116 16.38 21.10 11.64
C PRO A 116 16.77 19.79 10.94
N GLY A 117 17.58 19.89 9.89
CA GLY A 117 18.04 18.76 9.08
C GLY A 117 17.01 18.19 8.11
N SER A 118 15.78 18.73 8.06
CA SER A 118 14.82 18.44 6.99
C SER A 118 15.39 18.87 5.63
N MET A 119 14.93 18.24 4.55
CA MET A 119 15.41 18.54 3.19
C MET A 119 14.33 19.15 2.30
N ILE A 120 14.74 20.04 1.41
CA ILE A 120 13.90 20.62 0.37
C ILE A 120 14.63 20.62 -0.98
N GLY A 121 13.94 20.38 -2.09
CA GLY A 121 14.55 20.38 -3.42
C GLY A 121 13.82 19.56 -4.47
N TYR A 122 14.53 19.15 -5.52
CA TYR A 122 13.97 18.46 -6.69
C TYR A 122 12.72 19.17 -7.25
N LEU A 123 12.85 20.47 -7.55
CA LEU A 123 11.71 21.32 -7.89
C LEU A 123 11.12 21.06 -9.30
N ASP A 124 11.82 20.38 -10.23
CA ASP A 124 11.34 20.23 -11.62
C ASP A 124 11.53 18.81 -12.22
N PRO A 125 10.44 18.05 -12.49
CA PRO A 125 9.26 17.92 -11.65
C PRO A 125 9.30 16.56 -10.94
N ALA A 126 9.15 16.49 -9.62
CA ALA A 126 9.25 15.20 -8.92
C ALA A 126 8.11 14.21 -9.27
N VAL A 127 6.92 14.69 -9.68
CA VAL A 127 6.01 14.15 -10.73
C VAL A 127 4.73 15.00 -10.85
N GLN A 128 4.23 15.17 -12.08
CA GLN A 128 3.14 16.09 -12.42
C GLN A 128 2.28 15.52 -13.57
N ARG A 129 0.97 15.33 -13.35
CA ARG A 129 -0.04 15.12 -14.40
C ARG A 129 -0.94 16.36 -14.45
N GLY A 130 -0.55 17.37 -15.23
CA GLY A 130 -1.34 18.59 -15.40
C GLY A 130 -0.49 19.79 -15.82
N ASN A 131 -1.12 20.77 -16.47
CA ASN A 131 -0.49 22.03 -16.86
C ASN A 131 -0.57 23.02 -15.69
N LEU A 132 0.45 23.06 -14.85
CA LEU A 132 0.60 24.14 -13.89
C LEU A 132 1.52 25.22 -14.46
N GLN A 133 0.90 26.10 -15.25
CA GLN A 133 1.45 27.40 -15.59
C GLN A 133 0.93 28.44 -14.59
N HIS A 134 1.02 28.15 -13.29
CA HIS A 134 0.64 29.11 -12.26
C HIS A 134 1.87 29.85 -11.78
N SER A 135 1.90 31.15 -12.08
CA SER A 135 2.75 32.12 -11.39
C SER A 135 2.51 31.98 -9.90
N ILE A 136 3.57 31.80 -9.10
CA ILE A 136 3.46 31.82 -7.65
C ILE A 136 2.84 33.15 -7.23
N VAL A 137 1.64 33.07 -6.67
CA VAL A 137 0.99 34.16 -5.94
C VAL A 137 0.87 33.68 -4.49
N GLY A 138 2.03 33.61 -3.82
CA GLY A 138 2.09 33.51 -2.36
C GLY A 138 2.40 34.89 -1.78
N PRO A 139 2.19 35.11 -0.47
CA PRO A 139 2.67 36.28 0.25
C PRO A 139 4.19 36.20 0.42
N VAL A 140 4.93 36.19 -0.69
CA VAL A 140 6.37 36.23 -0.66
C VAL A 140 6.76 37.67 -0.35
N ASN A 141 7.45 37.88 0.78
CA ASN A 141 7.98 39.20 1.15
C ASN A 141 8.90 39.79 0.06
N ASP A 142 9.50 38.92 -0.77
CA ASP A 142 10.29 39.27 -1.96
C ASP A 142 10.08 38.25 -3.11
N PRO A 143 9.14 38.48 -4.05
CA PRO A 143 8.86 37.56 -5.14
C PRO A 143 10.04 37.40 -6.13
N ASP A 144 10.98 38.34 -6.17
CA ASP A 144 12.14 38.25 -7.06
C ASP A 144 13.24 37.38 -6.46
N LEU A 145 13.47 37.46 -5.15
CA LEU A 145 14.35 36.54 -4.41
C LEU A 145 13.87 35.09 -4.58
N PHE A 146 12.58 34.85 -4.39
CA PHE A 146 12.00 33.52 -4.52
C PHE A 146 12.10 32.97 -5.95
N ARG A 147 11.91 33.81 -6.98
CA ARG A 147 12.17 33.40 -8.38
C ARG A 147 13.64 33.07 -8.60
N ALA A 148 14.58 33.82 -8.03
CA ALA A 148 16.01 33.55 -8.18
C ALA A 148 16.41 32.22 -7.50
N GLU A 149 15.88 31.94 -6.31
CA GLU A 149 16.06 30.67 -5.62
C GLU A 149 15.41 29.51 -6.37
N GLN A 150 14.20 29.70 -6.90
CA GLN A 150 13.57 28.72 -7.77
C GLN A 150 14.41 28.41 -9.00
N VAL A 151 14.99 29.41 -9.66
CA VAL A 151 15.88 29.18 -10.81
C VAL A 151 17.13 28.40 -10.38
N THR A 152 17.64 28.63 -9.17
CA THR A 152 18.80 27.91 -8.62
C THR A 152 18.46 26.46 -8.26
N LEU A 153 17.28 26.22 -7.68
CA LEU A 153 16.80 24.90 -7.24
C LEU A 153 16.06 24.13 -8.34
N ALA A 154 15.71 24.80 -9.44
CA ALA A 154 15.17 24.21 -10.68
C ALA A 154 16.25 23.52 -11.49
N ASP A 155 17.54 23.68 -11.15
CA ASP A 155 18.59 22.80 -11.66
C ASP A 155 18.38 21.40 -11.01
N SER A 156 17.53 20.63 -11.70
CA SER A 156 16.72 19.44 -11.36
C SER A 156 17.31 18.27 -10.54
N ALA A 157 18.46 18.40 -9.87
CA ALA A 157 19.12 17.27 -9.19
C ALA A 157 19.56 17.53 -7.74
N VAL A 158 19.24 18.68 -7.15
CA VAL A 158 19.74 19.03 -5.80
C VAL A 158 18.59 19.08 -4.80
N ALA A 159 18.83 18.46 -3.64
CA ALA A 159 18.11 18.70 -2.41
C ALA A 159 19.10 19.27 -1.39
N VAL A 160 18.68 20.30 -0.67
CA VAL A 160 19.48 20.96 0.36
C VAL A 160 18.76 20.86 1.69
N THR A 161 19.52 21.02 2.77
CA THR A 161 18.95 21.14 4.11
C THR A 161 18.25 22.48 4.28
N VAL A 162 17.24 22.56 5.14
CA VAL A 162 16.47 23.79 5.39
C VAL A 162 17.30 24.93 6.02
N GLU A 163 18.47 24.61 6.57
CA GLU A 163 19.46 25.59 7.06
C GLU A 163 20.36 26.17 5.96
N ASP A 164 20.27 25.65 4.73
CA ASP A 164 21.08 26.14 3.61
C ASP A 164 20.61 27.56 3.21
N PRO A 165 21.53 28.53 3.04
CA PRO A 165 21.17 29.88 2.58
C PRO A 165 20.42 29.93 1.25
N VAL A 166 20.52 28.90 0.40
CA VAL A 166 19.84 28.84 -0.91
C VAL A 166 18.31 28.72 -0.78
N VAL A 167 17.79 28.32 0.39
CA VAL A 167 16.36 28.10 0.63
C VAL A 167 15.74 29.08 1.63
N LEU A 168 16.40 30.23 1.86
CA LEU A 168 15.92 31.29 2.74
C LEU A 168 14.54 31.81 2.32
N GLY A 169 14.21 31.79 1.04
CA GLY A 169 12.89 32.14 0.51
C GLY A 169 11.86 31.02 0.58
N PHE A 170 12.19 29.80 1.03
CA PHE A 170 11.23 28.70 1.24
C PHE A 170 10.93 28.43 2.71
N VAL A 171 11.77 28.88 3.63
CA VAL A 171 11.65 28.64 5.08
C VAL A 171 11.87 29.95 5.83
N ASP A 172 10.83 30.40 6.54
CA ASP A 172 10.88 31.61 7.37
C ASP A 172 11.49 31.33 8.75
N ARG A 173 11.32 30.10 9.25
CA ARG A 173 11.73 29.71 10.61
C ARG A 173 12.06 28.23 10.75
N VAL A 174 12.92 27.93 11.72
CA VAL A 174 13.33 26.55 12.04
C VAL A 174 12.88 26.20 13.45
N ASP A 175 11.95 25.25 13.56
CA ASP A 175 11.34 24.78 14.80
C ASP A 175 11.47 23.24 14.89
N PRO A 176 12.24 22.71 15.87
CA PRO A 176 12.55 21.27 15.98
C PRO A 176 11.37 20.32 16.14
N ALA A 177 10.29 20.78 16.75
CA ALA A 177 9.13 19.96 17.04
C ALA A 177 7.85 20.75 16.84
N LEU A 178 6.78 20.06 16.44
CA LEU A 178 5.45 20.66 16.25
C LEU A 178 4.97 21.42 17.49
N GLY A 179 5.23 20.89 18.69
CA GLY A 179 4.87 21.59 19.94
C GLY A 179 5.65 22.89 20.16
N GLN A 180 6.93 22.93 19.75
CA GLN A 180 7.73 24.15 19.81
C GLN A 180 7.28 25.17 18.77
N LEU A 181 6.94 24.73 17.55
CA LEU A 181 6.34 25.58 16.53
C LEU A 181 5.03 26.20 17.04
N ILE A 182 4.13 25.39 17.61
CA ILE A 182 2.86 25.89 18.14
C ILE A 182 3.11 26.94 19.21
N ALA A 183 4.06 26.72 20.11
CA ALA A 183 4.40 27.69 21.15
C ALA A 183 5.06 28.97 20.58
N SER A 184 5.91 28.84 19.55
CA SER A 184 6.68 29.94 18.97
C SER A 184 5.89 30.77 17.95
N LEU A 185 4.68 30.33 17.59
CA LEU A 185 3.72 31.07 16.78
C LEU A 185 2.85 32.04 17.60
N ASP A 186 2.83 31.92 18.93
CA ASP A 186 2.01 32.78 19.78
C ASP A 186 2.41 34.25 19.68
N GLY A 187 1.43 35.13 19.49
CA GLY A 187 1.63 36.57 19.30
C GLY A 187 2.13 36.97 17.91
N THR A 188 2.29 36.03 16.97
CA THR A 188 2.64 36.37 15.59
C THR A 188 1.41 36.87 14.82
N THR A 189 1.61 37.84 13.94
CA THR A 189 0.54 38.39 13.09
C THR A 189 0.72 37.94 11.65
N VAL A 190 -0.32 37.36 11.07
CA VAL A 190 -0.39 36.99 9.65
C VAL A 190 -1.29 38.00 8.94
N SER A 191 -0.87 38.48 7.78
CA SER A 191 -1.64 39.43 6.96
C SER A 191 -1.86 38.87 5.56
N ARG A 192 -3.13 38.81 5.12
CA ARG A 192 -3.51 38.47 3.75
C ARG A 192 -4.39 39.59 3.20
N GLY A 193 -3.79 40.47 2.40
CA GLY A 193 -4.48 41.65 1.87
C GLY A 193 -4.92 42.61 2.99
N SER A 194 -6.23 42.72 3.22
CA SER A 194 -6.81 43.56 4.27
C SER A 194 -7.11 42.80 5.58
N GLU A 195 -7.01 41.48 5.58
CA GLU A 195 -7.25 40.65 6.75
C GLU A 195 -5.96 40.45 7.54
N VAL A 196 -6.02 40.68 8.85
CA VAL A 196 -4.91 40.49 9.78
C VAL A 196 -5.37 39.55 10.89
N TRP A 197 -4.68 38.43 11.04
CA TRP A 197 -4.91 37.47 12.11
C TRP A 197 -3.78 37.58 13.14
N GLU A 198 -4.15 37.66 14.41
CA GLU A 198 -3.23 37.49 15.52
C GLU A 198 -3.28 36.03 15.99
N ILE A 199 -2.15 35.33 15.89
CA ILE A 199 -2.06 33.94 16.26
C ILE A 199 -1.94 33.81 17.77
N SER A 200 -3.01 33.33 18.42
CA SER A 200 -2.99 32.90 19.81
C SER A 200 -2.99 31.38 19.91
N THR A 201 -1.88 30.82 20.35
CA THR A 201 -1.62 29.36 20.42
C THR A 201 -1.09 28.92 21.78
N ALA A 202 -0.51 29.82 22.56
CA ALA A 202 0.10 29.52 23.84
C ALA A 202 -0.35 30.49 24.94
N GLY A 203 -0.26 30.01 26.17
CA GLY A 203 -0.53 30.78 27.38
C GLY A 203 0.43 30.34 28.47
N SER A 204 0.67 31.21 29.44
CA SER A 204 1.47 30.87 30.62
C SER A 204 0.55 30.43 31.74
N GLU A 205 0.70 29.17 32.17
CA GLU A 205 0.01 28.64 33.34
C GLU A 205 1.05 28.27 34.41
N VAL A 206 0.79 28.63 35.66
CA VAL A 206 1.71 28.33 36.77
C VAL A 206 1.31 26.99 37.37
N VAL A 207 2.07 25.95 37.06
CA VAL A 207 1.93 24.61 37.64
C VAL A 207 3.07 24.42 38.64
N ASP A 208 2.76 24.11 39.90
CA ASP A 208 3.74 23.91 40.98
C ASP A 208 4.75 25.06 41.18
N GLY A 209 4.31 26.31 40.96
CA GLY A 209 5.16 27.50 41.11
C GLY A 209 6.14 27.73 39.95
N GLN A 210 6.08 26.93 38.90
CA GLN A 210 6.81 27.13 37.65
C GLN A 210 5.86 27.56 36.53
N SER A 211 6.22 28.61 35.79
CA SER A 211 5.48 29.02 34.60
C SER A 211 5.72 28.01 33.48
N VAL A 212 4.69 27.24 33.12
CA VAL A 212 4.70 26.31 32.00
C VAL A 212 3.91 26.93 30.85
N ILE A 213 4.45 26.83 29.63
CA ILE A 213 3.74 27.25 28.43
C ILE A 213 2.79 26.12 28.04
N VAL A 214 1.48 26.41 28.07
CA VAL A 214 0.42 25.46 27.72
C VAL A 214 -0.29 25.96 26.47
N SER A 215 -0.68 25.05 25.57
CA SER A 215 -1.49 25.43 24.42
C SER A 215 -2.84 25.95 24.89
N THR A 216 -3.18 27.18 24.51
CA THR A 216 -4.46 27.81 24.86
C THR A 216 -5.64 27.24 24.08
N ARG A 217 -5.36 26.46 23.02
CA ARG A 217 -6.35 25.88 22.10
C ARG A 217 -6.17 24.38 21.95
N THR A 218 -7.26 23.68 21.65
CA THR A 218 -7.25 22.24 21.35
C THR A 218 -6.51 21.98 20.04
N VAL A 219 -5.57 21.03 20.03
CA VAL A 219 -4.87 20.58 18.82
C VAL A 219 -5.59 19.36 18.24
N LYS A 220 -6.20 19.52 17.07
CA LYS A 220 -6.93 18.45 16.36
C LYS A 220 -6.05 17.88 15.24
N PHE A 221 -5.64 16.62 15.39
CA PHE A 221 -4.89 15.90 14.35
C PHE A 221 -5.86 15.27 13.35
N MET A 222 -5.83 15.77 12.12
CA MET A 222 -6.63 15.25 11.03
C MET A 222 -5.84 14.14 10.33
N LYS A 223 -6.33 12.91 10.45
CA LYS A 223 -5.78 11.74 9.75
C LYS A 223 -6.78 11.24 8.71
N PRO A 224 -6.31 10.81 7.53
CA PRO A 224 -7.22 10.30 6.52
C PRO A 224 -7.85 8.97 6.93
N GLY A 225 -8.93 8.61 6.22
CA GLY A 225 -9.73 7.43 6.51
C GLY A 225 -8.93 6.13 6.50
N LEU A 226 -9.49 5.07 7.09
CA LEU A 226 -8.87 3.75 7.11
C LEU A 226 -8.59 3.21 5.70
N VAL A 227 -9.53 3.43 4.78
CA VAL A 227 -9.40 3.00 3.38
C VAL A 227 -8.27 3.77 2.68
N ASP A 228 -8.18 5.09 2.87
CA ASP A 228 -7.13 5.91 2.26
C ASP A 228 -5.74 5.52 2.80
N ARG A 229 -5.65 5.25 4.11
CA ARG A 229 -4.41 4.75 4.72
C ARG A 229 -4.03 3.38 4.18
N PHE A 230 -5.00 2.49 3.98
CA PHE A 230 -4.75 1.18 3.37
C PHE A 230 -4.29 1.30 1.91
N LEU A 231 -4.94 2.14 1.10
CA LEU A 231 -4.55 2.35 -0.30
C LEU A 231 -3.19 3.05 -0.45
N ARG A 232 -2.84 3.95 0.48
CA ARG A 232 -1.50 4.57 0.52
C ARG A 232 -0.36 3.58 0.73
N LEU A 233 -0.62 2.37 1.26
CA LEU A 233 0.40 1.31 1.23
C LEU A 233 0.82 0.97 -0.20
N GLY A 234 -0.04 1.16 -1.21
CA GLY A 234 0.33 1.03 -2.62
C GLY A 234 0.99 2.27 -3.22
N ALA A 235 0.89 3.44 -2.59
CA ALA A 235 1.40 4.70 -3.13
C ALA A 235 2.92 4.89 -2.93
N ARG A 236 3.64 3.91 -2.36
CA ARG A 236 5.10 3.87 -2.33
C ARG A 236 5.64 2.85 -3.33
N PRO A 237 6.71 3.14 -4.09
CA PRO A 237 7.23 2.25 -5.13
C PRO A 237 7.63 0.86 -4.62
N GLU A 238 8.35 0.81 -3.49
CA GLU A 238 8.85 -0.43 -2.91
C GLU A 238 7.74 -1.35 -2.39
N THR A 239 6.68 -0.78 -1.82
CA THR A 239 5.53 -1.55 -1.32
C THR A 239 4.62 -1.98 -2.47
N ALA A 240 4.38 -1.11 -3.46
CA ALA A 240 3.66 -1.47 -4.69
C ALA A 240 4.33 -2.67 -5.38
N PHE A 241 5.66 -2.61 -5.54
CA PHE A 241 6.45 -3.70 -6.09
C PHE A 241 6.36 -4.98 -5.26
N LEU A 242 6.45 -4.86 -3.92
CA LEU A 242 6.30 -6.00 -3.01
C LEU A 242 4.92 -6.67 -3.16
N PHE A 243 3.83 -5.89 -3.13
CA PHE A 243 2.48 -6.42 -3.30
C PHE A 243 2.26 -7.02 -4.69
N LEU A 244 2.88 -6.44 -5.72
CA LEU A 244 2.84 -6.97 -7.07
C LEU A 244 3.50 -8.35 -7.15
N LEU A 245 4.69 -8.52 -6.56
CA LEU A 245 5.38 -9.81 -6.54
C LEU A 245 4.67 -10.86 -5.69
N ILE A 246 4.19 -10.51 -4.50
CA ILE A 246 3.42 -11.42 -3.65
C ILE A 246 2.13 -11.84 -4.36
N GLY A 247 1.39 -10.88 -4.90
CA GLY A 247 0.16 -11.12 -5.64
C GLY A 247 0.38 -12.05 -6.83
N ALA A 248 1.42 -11.79 -7.62
CA ALA A 248 1.78 -12.63 -8.76
C ALA A 248 2.25 -14.04 -8.34
N ALA A 249 3.06 -14.15 -7.28
CA ALA A 249 3.54 -15.43 -6.77
C ALA A 249 2.40 -16.33 -6.25
N PHE A 250 1.44 -15.76 -5.52
CA PHE A 250 0.26 -16.49 -5.04
C PHE A 250 -0.71 -16.83 -6.17
N ALA A 251 -0.86 -15.95 -7.17
CA ALA A 251 -1.64 -16.27 -8.36
C ALA A 251 -1.05 -17.46 -9.14
N VAL A 252 0.28 -17.48 -9.31
CA VAL A 252 0.98 -18.63 -9.92
C VAL A 252 0.76 -19.90 -9.11
N PHE A 253 0.91 -19.82 -7.78
CA PHE A 253 0.70 -20.99 -6.92
C PHE A 253 -0.73 -21.52 -7.02
N GLU A 254 -1.75 -20.68 -6.94
CA GLU A 254 -3.16 -21.12 -7.04
C GLU A 254 -3.41 -21.82 -8.40
N PHE A 255 -2.88 -21.26 -9.49
CA PHE A 255 -3.01 -21.83 -10.82
C PHE A 255 -2.40 -23.24 -10.93
N TYR A 256 -1.24 -23.46 -10.29
CA TYR A 256 -0.57 -24.77 -10.29
C TYR A 256 -1.16 -25.74 -9.29
N ALA A 257 -1.51 -25.29 -8.09
CA ALA A 257 -2.04 -26.13 -7.02
C ALA A 257 -3.50 -26.55 -7.28
N ALA A 258 -4.25 -25.80 -8.10
CA ALA A 258 -5.70 -25.92 -8.23
C ALA A 258 -6.36 -25.94 -6.84
N GLY A 259 -6.05 -24.92 -6.04
CA GLY A 259 -6.42 -24.84 -4.63
C GLY A 259 -7.90 -24.54 -4.40
N ARG A 260 -8.27 -24.39 -3.13
CA ARG A 260 -9.62 -24.01 -2.69
C ARG A 260 -9.89 -22.50 -2.82
N GLY A 261 -9.02 -21.73 -3.47
CA GLY A 261 -9.16 -20.28 -3.66
C GLY A 261 -8.63 -19.37 -2.54
N LEU A 262 -8.03 -19.92 -1.47
CA LEU A 262 -7.47 -19.08 -0.39
C LEU A 262 -6.32 -18.21 -0.89
N MET A 263 -5.41 -18.76 -1.70
CA MET A 263 -4.30 -18.00 -2.24
C MET A 263 -4.77 -17.06 -3.35
N ALA A 264 -5.82 -17.42 -4.08
CA ALA A 264 -6.51 -16.49 -4.99
C ALA A 264 -6.98 -15.23 -4.24
N ALA A 265 -7.62 -15.37 -3.07
CA ALA A 265 -8.11 -14.22 -2.30
C ALA A 265 -6.97 -13.29 -1.86
N VAL A 266 -5.87 -13.85 -1.36
CA VAL A 266 -4.69 -13.05 -0.95
C VAL A 266 -3.99 -12.43 -2.15
N ALA A 267 -3.90 -13.16 -3.26
CA ALA A 267 -3.39 -12.66 -4.52
C ALA A 267 -4.22 -11.47 -5.03
N SER A 268 -5.54 -11.60 -5.05
CA SER A 268 -6.45 -10.53 -5.46
C SER A 268 -6.29 -9.28 -4.58
N MET A 269 -6.27 -9.42 -3.25
CA MET A 269 -6.08 -8.27 -2.36
C MET A 269 -4.73 -7.60 -2.58
N SER A 270 -3.67 -8.38 -2.73
CA SER A 270 -2.32 -7.87 -2.99
C SER A 270 -2.22 -7.19 -4.35
N LEU A 271 -2.82 -7.77 -5.39
CA LEU A 271 -2.89 -7.19 -6.74
C LEU A 271 -3.77 -5.93 -6.80
N LEU A 272 -4.79 -5.80 -5.94
CA LEU A 272 -5.56 -4.56 -5.82
C LEU A 272 -4.70 -3.42 -5.26
N VAL A 273 -3.93 -3.68 -4.20
CA VAL A 273 -3.01 -2.67 -3.62
C VAL A 273 -1.89 -2.34 -4.61
N ALA A 274 -1.30 -3.34 -5.25
CA ALA A 274 -0.31 -3.13 -6.30
C ALA A 274 -0.90 -2.35 -7.50
N GLY A 275 -2.13 -2.67 -7.90
CA GLY A 275 -2.85 -1.99 -8.97
C GLY A 275 -3.11 -0.52 -8.66
N TYR A 276 -3.44 -0.20 -7.41
CA TYR A 276 -3.52 1.19 -6.95
C TYR A 276 -2.19 1.91 -7.13
N GLY A 277 -1.09 1.31 -6.65
CA GLY A 277 0.26 1.84 -6.84
C GLY A 277 0.62 2.02 -8.31
N LEU A 278 0.25 1.07 -9.16
CA LEU A 278 0.50 1.17 -10.59
C LEU A 278 -0.32 2.30 -11.25
N ALA A 279 -1.49 2.64 -10.73
CA ALA A 279 -2.33 3.71 -11.24
C ALA A 279 -1.85 5.11 -10.80
N THR A 280 -1.31 5.21 -9.59
CA THR A 280 -0.92 6.48 -8.96
C THR A 280 0.57 6.79 -9.08
N LEU A 281 1.42 5.80 -9.29
CA LEU A 281 2.86 6.01 -9.44
C LEU A 281 3.27 6.21 -10.91
N PRO A 282 4.30 7.02 -11.16
CA PRO A 282 4.95 7.16 -12.46
C PRO A 282 5.86 5.95 -12.72
N ILE A 283 5.26 4.85 -13.18
CA ILE A 283 5.98 3.60 -13.44
C ILE A 283 6.86 3.74 -14.68
N TRP A 284 8.07 3.18 -14.60
CA TRP A 284 8.85 2.89 -15.79
C TRP A 284 8.34 1.60 -16.44
N TRP A 285 7.45 1.69 -17.43
CA TRP A 285 6.79 0.54 -18.09
C TRP A 285 7.70 -0.65 -18.45
N PRO A 286 8.97 -0.47 -18.88
CA PRO A 286 9.88 -1.59 -19.07
C PRO A 286 10.10 -2.45 -17.81
N ALA A 287 10.05 -1.88 -16.61
CA ALA A 287 10.12 -2.64 -15.36
C ALA A 287 8.98 -3.66 -15.25
N LEU A 288 7.76 -3.31 -15.67
CA LEU A 288 6.62 -4.23 -15.63
C LEU A 288 6.83 -5.42 -16.59
N ILE A 289 7.37 -5.16 -17.78
CA ILE A 289 7.73 -6.22 -18.73
C ILE A 289 8.82 -7.12 -18.14
N MET A 290 9.85 -6.53 -17.53
CA MET A 290 10.92 -7.27 -16.85
C MET A 290 10.39 -8.14 -15.70
N ILE A 291 9.38 -7.67 -14.95
CA ILE A 291 8.71 -8.46 -13.91
C ILE A 291 8.02 -9.68 -14.50
N LEU A 292 7.21 -9.48 -15.55
CA LEU A 292 6.46 -10.57 -16.18
C LEU A 292 7.41 -11.61 -16.80
N VAL A 293 8.45 -11.16 -17.52
CA VAL A 293 9.46 -12.03 -18.11
C VAL A 293 10.28 -12.74 -17.02
N GLY A 294 10.75 -12.01 -16.01
CA GLY A 294 11.51 -12.56 -14.89
C GLY A 294 10.74 -13.62 -14.14
N LEU A 295 9.48 -13.35 -13.79
CA LEU A 295 8.58 -14.30 -13.13
C LEU A 295 8.34 -15.53 -14.01
N GLY A 296 8.06 -15.34 -15.31
CA GLY A 296 7.85 -16.44 -16.25
C GLY A 296 9.06 -17.37 -16.34
N ILE A 297 10.28 -16.81 -16.40
CA ILE A 297 11.52 -17.59 -16.44
C ILE A 297 11.74 -18.36 -15.12
N VAL A 298 11.51 -17.72 -13.96
CA VAL A 298 11.63 -18.37 -12.64
C VAL A 298 10.65 -19.54 -12.52
N VAL A 299 9.38 -19.30 -12.85
CA VAL A 299 8.33 -20.33 -12.81
C VAL A 299 8.65 -21.47 -13.76
N TRP A 300 9.10 -21.16 -14.98
CA TRP A 300 9.47 -22.18 -15.96
C TRP A 300 10.63 -23.06 -15.50
N GLY A 301 11.66 -22.47 -14.88
CA GLY A 301 12.78 -23.22 -14.31
C GLY A 301 12.35 -24.12 -13.16
N PHE A 302 11.63 -23.57 -12.18
CA PHE A 302 11.24 -24.30 -10.98
C PHE A 302 10.16 -25.36 -11.24
N ALA A 303 9.30 -25.18 -12.23
CA ALA A 303 8.33 -26.20 -12.64
C ALA A 303 9.01 -27.49 -13.12
N GLN A 304 10.26 -27.38 -13.59
CA GLN A 304 11.09 -28.52 -14.01
C GLN A 304 11.95 -29.07 -12.86
N ASN A 305 11.78 -28.59 -11.63
CA ASN A 305 12.59 -28.92 -10.46
C ASN A 305 14.10 -28.71 -10.72
N ARG A 306 14.45 -27.62 -11.44
CA ARG A 306 15.83 -27.24 -11.77
C ARG A 306 16.15 -25.84 -11.27
N VAL A 307 17.35 -25.67 -10.72
CA VAL A 307 17.91 -24.37 -10.32
C VAL A 307 19.11 -24.11 -11.22
N ASP A 308 18.82 -23.63 -12.43
CA ASP A 308 19.82 -23.40 -13.48
C ASP A 308 19.99 -21.89 -13.76
N TRP A 309 20.70 -21.54 -14.84
CA TRP A 309 20.90 -20.16 -15.32
C TRP A 309 19.60 -19.35 -15.43
N ARG A 310 18.46 -20.00 -15.69
CA ARG A 310 17.13 -19.38 -15.75
C ARG A 310 16.76 -18.72 -14.41
N ALA A 311 17.02 -19.38 -13.28
CA ALA A 311 16.73 -18.82 -11.97
C ALA A 311 17.56 -17.55 -11.74
N VAL A 312 18.85 -17.57 -12.13
CA VAL A 312 19.74 -16.41 -12.02
C VAL A 312 19.25 -15.25 -12.89
N VAL A 313 18.92 -15.51 -14.15
CA VAL A 313 18.42 -14.47 -15.08
C VAL A 313 17.08 -13.91 -14.60
N GLY A 314 16.16 -14.77 -14.17
CA GLY A 314 14.87 -14.35 -13.65
C GLY A 314 14.99 -13.47 -12.41
N VAL A 315 15.81 -13.87 -11.43
CA VAL A 315 16.10 -13.07 -10.23
C VAL A 315 16.75 -11.73 -10.59
N ALA A 316 17.72 -11.73 -11.51
CA ALA A 316 18.38 -10.50 -11.95
C ALA A 316 17.39 -9.52 -12.61
N LEU A 317 16.47 -10.01 -13.44
CA LEU A 317 15.40 -9.21 -14.04
C LEU A 317 14.45 -8.64 -12.97
N LEU A 318 14.05 -9.44 -11.99
CA LEU A 318 13.17 -8.98 -10.91
C LEU A 318 13.85 -7.91 -10.05
N LEU A 319 15.14 -8.08 -9.71
CA LEU A 319 15.91 -7.09 -8.97
C LEU A 319 16.07 -5.79 -9.77
N ALA A 320 16.45 -5.89 -11.04
CA ALA A 320 16.61 -4.72 -11.91
C ALA A 320 15.27 -3.98 -12.08
N ALA A 321 14.17 -4.71 -12.24
CA ALA A 321 12.83 -4.13 -12.35
C ALA A 321 12.39 -3.42 -11.06
N GLY A 322 12.61 -4.03 -9.89
CA GLY A 322 12.23 -3.43 -8.61
C GLY A 322 13.07 -2.21 -8.26
N LEU A 323 14.36 -2.23 -8.58
CA LEU A 323 15.20 -1.04 -8.42
C LEU A 323 14.75 0.07 -9.37
N MET A 324 14.51 -0.24 -10.66
CA MET A 324 14.11 0.73 -11.69
C MET A 324 12.59 0.93 -11.81
N PHE A 325 11.83 0.67 -10.74
CA PHE A 325 10.37 0.57 -10.83
C PHE A 325 9.69 1.90 -11.23
N THR A 326 10.24 3.03 -10.81
CA THR A 326 9.67 4.38 -11.06
C THR A 326 10.64 5.31 -11.77
N THR A 327 10.09 6.35 -12.41
CA THR A 327 10.86 7.42 -13.05
C THR A 327 11.19 8.59 -12.11
N THR A 328 10.78 8.52 -10.83
CA THR A 328 10.90 9.58 -9.80
C THR A 328 12.30 9.75 -9.21
N ARG A 329 13.35 9.24 -9.86
CA ARG A 329 14.72 9.38 -9.37
C ARG A 329 15.23 10.78 -9.73
N PRO A 330 15.91 11.50 -8.80
CA PRO A 330 16.41 11.07 -7.50
C PRO A 330 15.44 11.29 -6.32
N ALA A 331 14.30 11.95 -6.53
CA ALA A 331 13.40 12.42 -5.47
C ALA A 331 12.88 11.31 -4.54
N TYR A 332 12.50 10.15 -5.08
CA TYR A 332 12.12 8.99 -4.25
C TYR A 332 12.45 7.66 -4.95
N PRO A 333 13.67 7.12 -4.75
CA PRO A 333 14.05 5.82 -5.27
C PRO A 333 13.40 4.70 -4.43
N PRO A 334 13.01 3.57 -5.05
CA PRO A 334 12.54 2.41 -4.31
C PRO A 334 13.57 1.95 -3.27
N ALA A 335 13.11 1.63 -2.06
CA ALA A 335 13.98 1.12 -1.00
C ALA A 335 14.61 -0.23 -1.40
N ALA A 336 15.91 -0.23 -1.70
CA ALA A 336 16.62 -1.40 -2.23
C ALA A 336 16.50 -2.65 -1.34
N TRP A 337 16.50 -2.48 -0.02
CA TRP A 337 16.36 -3.61 0.92
C TRP A 337 14.98 -4.27 0.85
N MET A 338 13.90 -3.50 0.67
CA MET A 338 12.54 -4.02 0.47
C MET A 338 12.41 -4.72 -0.88
N VAL A 339 13.03 -4.18 -1.93
CA VAL A 339 13.10 -4.84 -3.24
C VAL A 339 13.80 -6.19 -3.12
N MET A 340 14.97 -6.24 -2.49
CA MET A 340 15.71 -7.49 -2.27
C MET A 340 14.89 -8.50 -1.46
N LEU A 341 14.24 -8.05 -0.38
CA LEU A 341 13.39 -8.89 0.45
C LEU A 341 12.18 -9.43 -0.33
N ALA A 342 11.49 -8.59 -1.09
CA ALA A 342 10.34 -8.99 -1.90
C ALA A 342 10.72 -10.02 -2.97
N VAL A 343 11.84 -9.80 -3.66
CA VAL A 343 12.36 -10.75 -4.65
C VAL A 343 12.76 -12.07 -3.98
N ALA A 344 13.56 -12.02 -2.91
CA ALA A 344 14.00 -13.21 -2.20
C ALA A 344 12.83 -14.03 -1.66
N ALA A 345 11.88 -13.39 -0.98
CA ALA A 345 10.68 -14.04 -0.43
C ALA A 345 9.84 -14.70 -1.54
N SER A 346 9.62 -13.98 -2.65
CA SER A 346 8.85 -14.50 -3.79
C SER A 346 9.55 -15.68 -4.47
N VAL A 347 10.87 -15.59 -4.68
CA VAL A 347 11.65 -16.65 -5.32
C VAL A 347 11.69 -17.91 -4.44
N VAL A 348 11.93 -17.75 -3.14
CA VAL A 348 11.90 -18.86 -2.17
C VAL A 348 10.51 -19.49 -2.12
N PHE A 349 9.46 -18.66 -2.07
CA PHE A 349 8.08 -19.14 -2.07
C PHE A 349 7.76 -19.92 -3.34
N ILE A 350 8.06 -19.38 -4.53
CA ILE A 350 7.79 -20.06 -5.81
C ILE A 350 8.62 -21.36 -5.88
N TRP A 351 9.89 -21.33 -5.50
CA TRP A 351 10.72 -22.54 -5.49
C TRP A 351 10.13 -23.64 -4.61
N TYR A 352 9.80 -23.33 -3.35
CA TYR A 352 9.24 -24.29 -2.40
C TYR A 352 7.85 -24.78 -2.83
N SER A 353 6.96 -23.85 -3.20
CA SER A 353 5.57 -24.16 -3.50
C SER A 353 5.42 -24.93 -4.82
N LEU A 354 6.20 -24.61 -5.84
CA LEU A 354 6.10 -25.28 -7.14
C LEU A 354 6.72 -26.67 -7.10
N THR A 355 7.83 -26.85 -6.38
CA THR A 355 8.46 -28.18 -6.21
C THR A 355 7.56 -29.12 -5.40
N THR A 356 6.87 -28.64 -4.37
CA THR A 356 5.92 -29.45 -3.59
C THR A 356 4.69 -29.84 -4.40
N VAL A 357 4.08 -28.92 -5.15
CA VAL A 357 2.91 -29.20 -6.00
C VAL A 357 3.25 -30.18 -7.12
N VAL A 358 4.36 -29.97 -7.83
CA VAL A 358 4.79 -30.85 -8.93
C VAL A 358 5.09 -32.26 -8.42
N ARG A 359 5.80 -32.39 -7.28
CA ARG A 359 6.04 -33.70 -6.65
C ARG A 359 4.74 -34.37 -6.20
N GLY A 360 3.78 -33.61 -5.70
CA GLY A 360 2.47 -34.13 -5.28
C GLY A 360 1.63 -34.66 -6.45
N ARG A 361 1.64 -33.98 -7.60
CA ARG A 361 0.88 -34.42 -8.79
C ARG A 361 1.42 -35.67 -9.47
N PHE A 362 2.74 -35.86 -9.44
CA PHE A 362 3.39 -37.04 -10.02
C PHE A 362 3.75 -38.10 -8.98
N ALA A 363 3.30 -37.94 -7.73
CA ALA A 363 3.39 -39.00 -6.75
C ALA A 363 2.51 -40.16 -7.24
N THR A 364 3.12 -41.33 -7.45
CA THR A 364 2.38 -42.55 -7.78
C THR A 364 1.29 -42.75 -6.73
N PRO A 365 0.01 -42.90 -7.13
CA PRO A 365 -1.04 -43.26 -6.20
C PRO A 365 -0.64 -44.59 -5.58
N THR A 366 -0.20 -44.58 -4.33
CA THR A 366 -0.11 -45.80 -3.54
C THR A 366 -1.54 -46.20 -3.28
N PHE A 367 -2.11 -47.06 -4.14
CA PHE A 367 -3.29 -47.81 -3.78
C PHE A 367 -2.95 -48.54 -2.48
N GLY A 368 -3.42 -48.00 -1.36
CA GLY A 368 -3.18 -48.58 -0.06
C GLY A 368 -3.74 -50.01 -0.06
N ARG A 369 -3.06 -50.92 0.65
CA ARG A 369 -3.55 -52.28 0.93
C ARG A 369 -5.03 -52.30 1.34
N GLU A 370 -5.50 -51.24 2.00
CA GLU A 370 -6.88 -51.03 2.44
C GLU A 370 -7.91 -50.94 1.30
N GLY A 371 -7.53 -50.41 0.11
CA GLY A 371 -8.44 -50.27 -1.03
C GLY A 371 -8.64 -51.55 -1.84
N MET A 372 -7.92 -52.62 -1.52
CA MET A 372 -8.06 -53.93 -2.17
C MET A 372 -9.01 -54.86 -1.41
N LEU A 373 -9.22 -54.64 -0.12
CA LEU A 373 -10.15 -55.42 0.71
C LEU A 373 -11.60 -55.18 0.26
N GLY A 374 -12.38 -56.24 0.13
CA GLY A 374 -13.77 -56.22 -0.30
C GLY A 374 -13.99 -56.03 -1.81
N LYS A 375 -12.92 -55.90 -2.62
CA LYS A 375 -13.06 -55.86 -4.08
C LYS A 375 -13.32 -57.27 -4.63
N ARG A 376 -14.23 -57.33 -5.61
CA ARG A 376 -14.50 -58.52 -6.41
C ARG A 376 -13.51 -58.63 -7.55
N CYS A 377 -12.90 -59.79 -7.70
CA CYS A 377 -11.98 -60.10 -8.79
C CYS A 377 -12.29 -61.47 -9.41
N LEU A 378 -11.64 -61.75 -10.53
CA LEU A 378 -11.80 -63.02 -11.25
C LEU A 378 -10.55 -63.88 -11.07
N ALA A 379 -10.76 -65.16 -10.80
CA ALA A 379 -9.73 -66.18 -10.86
C ALA A 379 -9.22 -66.32 -12.31
N VAL A 380 -7.91 -66.23 -12.52
CA VAL A 380 -7.25 -66.39 -13.83
C VAL A 380 -6.76 -67.83 -14.00
N SER A 381 -6.33 -68.45 -12.91
CA SER A 381 -6.02 -69.88 -12.82
C SER A 381 -7.02 -70.55 -11.88
N ASP A 382 -7.02 -71.88 -11.86
CA ASP A 382 -7.69 -72.61 -10.78
C ASP A 382 -7.03 -72.25 -9.43
N LEU A 383 -7.83 -72.06 -8.38
CA LEU A 383 -7.39 -71.83 -7.01
C LEU A 383 -7.65 -73.08 -6.16
N ASP A 384 -6.58 -73.79 -5.79
CA ASP A 384 -6.59 -74.92 -4.83
C ASP A 384 -5.21 -75.17 -4.20
N PRO A 385 -4.95 -74.74 -2.95
CA PRO A 385 -5.50 -73.55 -2.31
C PRO A 385 -4.83 -72.27 -2.84
N GLU A 386 -3.79 -72.36 -3.69
CA GLU A 386 -3.11 -71.21 -4.29
C GLU A 386 -3.46 -71.06 -5.78
N GLY A 387 -3.53 -69.82 -6.25
CA GLY A 387 -3.76 -69.51 -7.65
C GLY A 387 -3.50 -68.03 -7.95
N VAL A 388 -3.97 -67.56 -9.10
CA VAL A 388 -3.80 -66.18 -9.56
C VAL A 388 -5.15 -65.54 -9.80
N VAL A 389 -5.36 -64.34 -9.27
CA VAL A 389 -6.55 -63.52 -9.49
C VAL A 389 -6.19 -62.23 -10.22
N MET A 390 -7.14 -61.65 -10.95
CA MET A 390 -6.97 -60.39 -11.68
C MET A 390 -7.65 -59.24 -10.93
N VAL A 391 -6.87 -58.30 -10.41
CA VAL A 391 -7.37 -57.11 -9.68
C VAL A 391 -6.95 -55.86 -10.46
N ASP A 392 -7.92 -55.06 -10.91
CA ASP A 392 -7.70 -53.82 -11.66
C ASP A 392 -6.70 -53.95 -12.84
N GLY A 393 -6.70 -55.10 -13.51
CA GLY A 393 -5.83 -55.41 -14.66
C GLY A 393 -4.44 -55.96 -14.31
N ALA A 394 -4.13 -56.17 -13.02
CA ALA A 394 -2.90 -56.80 -12.55
C ALA A 394 -3.14 -58.22 -12.02
N ARG A 395 -2.19 -59.13 -12.28
CA ARG A 395 -2.20 -60.51 -11.75
C ARG A 395 -1.60 -60.56 -10.36
N TRP A 396 -2.35 -61.09 -9.41
CA TRP A 396 -1.95 -61.24 -8.02
C TRP A 396 -2.00 -62.71 -7.61
N ARG A 397 -1.02 -63.13 -6.78
CA ARG A 397 -1.11 -64.44 -6.14
C ARG A 397 -2.22 -64.37 -5.10
N ALA A 398 -3.11 -65.35 -5.12
CA ALA A 398 -4.18 -65.46 -4.15
C ALA A 398 -4.22 -66.85 -3.55
N THR A 399 -4.78 -66.94 -2.35
CA THR A 399 -5.08 -68.19 -1.67
C THR A 399 -6.52 -68.21 -1.18
N VAL A 400 -7.15 -69.37 -1.28
CA VAL A 400 -8.49 -69.66 -0.78
C VAL A 400 -8.41 -70.62 0.39
N ASN A 401 -9.41 -70.59 1.28
CA ASN A 401 -9.46 -71.50 2.42
C ASN A 401 -9.47 -72.98 1.99
N ARG A 402 -8.79 -73.84 2.74
CA ARG A 402 -8.62 -75.26 2.38
C ARG A 402 -9.97 -75.96 2.25
N GLY A 403 -10.16 -76.69 1.15
CA GLY A 403 -11.40 -77.43 0.85
C GLY A 403 -12.36 -76.70 -0.09
N ILE A 404 -12.02 -75.50 -0.55
CA ILE A 404 -12.75 -74.75 -1.58
C ILE A 404 -11.88 -74.72 -2.85
N VAL A 405 -12.46 -75.15 -3.98
CA VAL A 405 -11.81 -75.07 -5.30
C VAL A 405 -12.58 -74.08 -6.15
N VAL A 406 -11.90 -73.05 -6.65
CA VAL A 406 -12.48 -72.07 -7.58
C VAL A 406 -11.82 -72.25 -8.95
N GLY A 407 -12.61 -72.63 -9.95
CA GLY A 407 -12.11 -72.77 -11.32
C GLY A 407 -11.75 -71.42 -11.94
N ALA A 408 -10.87 -71.45 -12.94
CA ALA A 408 -10.53 -70.27 -13.74
C ALA A 408 -11.79 -69.59 -14.30
N GLY A 409 -11.89 -68.27 -14.13
CA GLY A 409 -13.05 -67.45 -14.45
C GLY A 409 -14.05 -67.28 -13.30
N GLY A 410 -13.88 -67.98 -12.18
CA GLY A 410 -14.73 -67.84 -10.99
C GLY A 410 -14.57 -66.48 -10.31
N GLY A 411 -15.67 -65.91 -9.84
CA GLY A 411 -15.67 -64.66 -9.07
C GLY A 411 -15.30 -64.90 -7.60
N VAL A 412 -14.36 -64.11 -7.09
CA VAL A 412 -13.92 -64.15 -5.69
C VAL A 412 -13.88 -62.73 -5.10
N ASP A 413 -14.15 -62.62 -3.81
CA ASP A 413 -14.06 -61.36 -3.06
C ASP A 413 -12.78 -61.39 -2.19
N ILE A 414 -12.02 -60.30 -2.17
CA ILE A 414 -10.76 -60.20 -1.40
C ILE A 414 -11.08 -59.94 0.07
N VAL A 415 -10.71 -60.88 0.94
CA VAL A 415 -11.02 -60.85 2.38
C VAL A 415 -9.82 -60.44 3.22
N GLY A 416 -8.61 -60.71 2.75
CA GLY A 416 -7.37 -60.44 3.48
C GLY A 416 -6.17 -60.22 2.58
N ILE A 417 -5.10 -59.69 3.15
CA ILE A 417 -3.82 -59.50 2.45
C ILE A 417 -2.70 -59.96 3.38
N THR A 418 -2.07 -61.09 3.05
CA THR A 418 -0.94 -61.63 3.80
C THR A 418 0.33 -61.47 2.96
N GLY A 419 1.12 -60.44 3.27
CA GLY A 419 2.36 -60.14 2.54
C GLY A 419 2.11 -59.68 1.09
N LEU A 420 2.37 -60.58 0.14
CA LEU A 420 2.13 -60.42 -1.31
C LEU A 420 1.05 -61.37 -1.85
N VAL A 421 0.36 -62.09 -0.96
CA VAL A 421 -0.70 -63.04 -1.30
C VAL A 421 -2.05 -62.48 -0.83
N LEU A 422 -3.03 -62.45 -1.72
CA LEU A 422 -4.41 -62.07 -1.41
C LEU A 422 -5.16 -63.27 -0.85
N GLU A 423 -5.85 -63.10 0.26
CA GLU A 423 -6.79 -64.10 0.77
C GLU A 423 -8.17 -63.80 0.18
N VAL A 424 -8.76 -64.77 -0.51
CA VAL A 424 -9.99 -64.58 -1.27
C VAL A 424 -11.00 -65.66 -0.92
N ASP A 425 -12.28 -65.26 -0.84
CA ASP A 425 -13.40 -66.17 -0.67
C ASP A 425 -14.26 -66.21 -1.94
N PRO A 426 -14.85 -67.36 -2.29
CA PRO A 426 -15.78 -67.44 -3.41
C PRO A 426 -16.97 -66.52 -3.18
N VAL A 427 -17.40 -65.82 -4.23
CA VAL A 427 -18.61 -65.00 -4.15
C VAL A 427 -19.79 -65.92 -3.84
N ALA A 428 -20.43 -65.71 -2.68
CA ALA A 428 -21.62 -66.45 -2.30
C ALA A 428 -22.68 -66.30 -3.40
N THR A 429 -22.87 -67.36 -4.18
CA THR A 429 -23.97 -67.41 -5.13
C THR A 429 -25.22 -67.61 -4.28
N ALA A 430 -26.06 -66.58 -4.16
CA ALA A 430 -27.38 -66.72 -3.56
C ALA A 430 -28.07 -67.92 -4.22
N GLY A 431 -28.31 -68.97 -3.44
CA GLY A 431 -28.94 -70.19 -3.89
C GLY A 431 -30.28 -69.85 -4.52
N ARG A 432 -30.41 -70.14 -5.81
CA ARG A 432 -31.70 -70.19 -6.49
C ARG A 432 -32.20 -71.63 -6.38
N GLU A 433 -32.65 -71.99 -5.18
CA GLU A 433 -33.61 -73.09 -5.00
C GLU A 433 -35.01 -72.48 -5.03
N GLU A 434 -35.78 -72.78 -6.08
CA GLU A 434 -37.17 -73.25 -6.02
C GLU A 434 -37.50 -73.82 -7.43
N ILE A 435 -37.45 -75.14 -7.62
CA ILE A 435 -38.49 -76.18 -7.46
C ILE A 435 -38.99 -76.63 -8.86
N LEU A 436 -38.84 -77.94 -9.09
CA LEU A 436 -39.53 -78.86 -10.03
C LEU A 436 -40.08 -78.33 -11.37
#